data_AF-A0A255TI90-F1
#
_entry.id   AF-A0A255TI90-F1
#
_cell.length_a   1.000
_cell.length_b   1.000
_cell.length_c   1.000
_cell.angle_alpha   90.00
_cell.angle_beta   90.00
_cell.angle_gamma   90.00
#
_symmetry.space_group_name_H-M   'P 1'
#
loop_
_entity.id
_entity.type
_entity.pdbx_description
1 polymer ?
#
loop_
_entity_poly.entity_id
_entity_poly.type
_entity_poly.pdbx_seq_one_letter_code
_entity_poly.pdbx_strand_id
1 'polypeptide(L)'
;MALFLTGLAKKKCKVSELRATFPNYTIAKNRIDLTPDTDIDAILHNIKDIYANDSNATVNDIDGVKIDFPDSWVHLRKSNTEPIIRVYSEAATIEQADALAKKITDIVN
;
A
#
# COMPACT_ATOMS: atom_id res chain seq x y z
N MET A 1 7.73 24.39 1.66
CA MET A 1 9.19 24.26 1.90
C MET A 1 9.71 24.96 3.16
N ALA A 2 9.13 26.09 3.61
CA ALA A 2 9.62 26.80 4.81
C ALA A 2 9.60 25.97 6.11
N LEU A 3 8.56 25.15 6.34
CA LEU A 3 8.41 24.36 7.57
C LEU A 3 9.50 23.30 7.76
N PHE A 4 9.93 22.63 6.69
CA PHE A 4 11.00 21.62 6.75
C PHE A 4 12.34 22.26 7.11
N LEU A 5 12.67 23.39 6.48
CA LEU A 5 13.93 24.11 6.73
C LEU A 5 13.98 24.71 8.14
N THR A 6 12.87 25.29 8.63
CA THR A 6 12.77 25.80 10.00
C THR A 6 12.87 24.66 11.03
N GLY A 7 12.27 23.49 10.75
CA GLY A 7 12.40 22.31 11.60
C GLY A 7 13.83 21.79 11.68
N LEU A 8 14.55 21.74 10.56
CA LEU A 8 15.97 21.40 10.49
C LEU A 8 16.86 22.41 11.22
N ALA A 9 16.61 23.71 11.02
CA ALA A 9 17.37 24.78 11.68
C ALA A 9 17.23 24.75 13.21
N LYS A 10 16.04 24.40 13.72
CA LYS A 10 15.78 24.24 15.16
C LYS A 10 16.41 22.98 15.74
N LYS A 11 16.42 21.86 15.01
CA LYS A 11 17.00 20.58 15.48
C LYS A 11 18.52 20.47 15.32
N LYS A 12 19.16 21.37 14.54
CA LYS A 12 20.63 21.42 14.30
C LYS A 12 21.28 20.06 13.98
N CYS A 13 20.53 19.14 13.38
CA CYS A 13 20.99 17.80 13.02
C CYS A 13 21.11 17.69 11.50
N LYS A 14 21.92 16.75 11.01
CA LYS A 14 21.95 16.45 9.58
C LYS A 14 20.62 15.85 9.14
N VAL A 15 20.25 16.09 7.88
CA VAL A 15 19.03 15.53 7.27
C VAL A 15 19.02 14.00 7.38
N SER A 16 20.20 13.36 7.27
CA SER A 16 20.37 11.91 7.43
C SER A 16 20.03 11.41 8.83
N GLU A 17 20.36 12.16 9.87
CA GLU A 17 20.08 11.81 11.27
C GLU A 17 18.60 11.98 11.58
N LEU A 18 17.98 13.05 11.07
CA LEU A 18 16.53 13.22 11.15
C LEU A 18 15.79 12.08 10.46
N ARG A 19 16.23 11.67 9.26
CA ARG A 19 15.65 10.52 8.54
C ARG A 19 15.76 9.23 9.36
N ALA A 20 16.89 9.01 10.01
CA ALA A 20 17.11 7.82 10.84
C ALA A 20 16.23 7.77 12.10
N THR A 21 15.63 8.89 12.54
CA THR A 21 14.67 8.88 13.66
C THR A 21 13.28 8.38 13.28
N PHE A 22 12.98 8.25 12.00
CA PHE A 22 11.71 7.69 11.54
C PHE A 22 11.84 6.18 11.36
N PRO A 23 10.78 5.40 11.67
CA PRO A 23 10.76 3.98 11.39
C PRO A 23 10.99 3.73 9.89
N ASN A 24 11.92 2.84 9.59
CA ASN A 24 12.15 2.39 8.22
C ASN A 24 10.99 1.45 7.85
N TYR A 25 10.06 1.97 7.05
CA TYR A 25 9.10 1.14 6.34
C TYR A 25 9.55 0.99 4.90
N THR A 26 9.30 -0.20 4.34
CA THR A 26 9.55 -0.43 2.92
C THR A 26 8.25 -0.59 2.18
N ILE A 27 8.14 0.15 1.07
CA ILE A 27 6.98 0.13 0.19
C ILE A 27 7.34 -0.71 -1.05
N ALA A 28 6.64 -1.82 -1.25
CA ALA A 28 6.62 -2.53 -2.51
C ALA A 28 5.52 -1.93 -3.42
N LYS A 29 5.89 -1.67 -4.67
CA LYS A 29 5.03 -1.08 -5.69
C LYS A 29 4.87 -2.08 -6.83
N ASN A 30 3.72 -2.71 -6.90
CA ASN A 30 3.44 -3.72 -7.91
C ASN A 30 2.36 -3.20 -8.86
N ARG A 31 2.46 -3.65 -10.10
CA ARG A 31 1.49 -3.39 -11.16
C ARG A 31 0.96 -4.72 -11.64
N ILE A 32 -0.34 -4.83 -11.72
CA ILE A 32 -1.03 -5.97 -12.32
C ILE A 32 -1.68 -5.45 -13.60
N ASP A 33 -1.24 -6.00 -14.73
CA ASP A 33 -1.86 -5.77 -16.03
C ASP A 33 -3.10 -6.65 -16.13
N LEU A 34 -4.27 -6.03 -16.24
CA LEU A 34 -5.52 -6.74 -16.39
C LEU A 34 -5.84 -6.86 -17.87
N THR A 35 -6.39 -8.01 -18.24
CA THR A 35 -7.16 -8.11 -19.46
C THR A 35 -8.46 -7.29 -19.31
N PRO A 36 -8.90 -6.56 -20.35
CA PRO A 36 -10.10 -5.72 -20.28
C PRO A 36 -11.40 -6.50 -20.03
N ASP A 37 -11.36 -7.84 -20.12
CA ASP A 37 -12.47 -8.75 -19.83
C ASP A 37 -12.56 -9.12 -18.33
N THR A 38 -11.51 -8.84 -17.55
CA THR A 38 -11.45 -9.22 -16.14
C THR A 38 -12.27 -8.24 -15.31
N ASP A 39 -13.25 -8.76 -14.56
CA ASP A 39 -14.13 -7.96 -13.71
C ASP A 39 -13.36 -7.45 -12.47
N ILE A 40 -12.89 -6.21 -12.56
CA ILE A 40 -12.12 -5.53 -11.51
C ILE A 40 -12.94 -5.40 -10.22
N ASP A 41 -14.24 -5.14 -10.36
CA ASP A 41 -15.15 -4.98 -9.24
C ASP A 41 -15.35 -6.32 -8.51
N ALA A 42 -15.39 -7.44 -9.23
CA ALA A 42 -15.39 -8.77 -8.62
C ALA A 42 -14.11 -9.05 -7.81
N ILE A 43 -12.93 -8.67 -8.32
CA ILE A 43 -11.66 -8.82 -7.59
C ILE A 43 -11.66 -7.97 -6.31
N LEU A 44 -12.05 -6.70 -6.42
CA LEU A 44 -12.16 -5.80 -5.28
C LEU A 44 -13.14 -6.35 -4.23
N HIS A 45 -14.25 -6.93 -4.66
CA HIS A 45 -15.23 -7.55 -3.78
C HIS A 45 -14.67 -8.81 -3.09
N ASN A 46 -13.95 -9.66 -3.82
CA ASN A 46 -13.36 -10.88 -3.28
C ASN A 46 -12.30 -10.55 -2.22
N ILE A 47 -11.44 -9.57 -2.49
CA ILE A 47 -10.47 -9.05 -1.51
C ILE A 47 -11.19 -8.46 -0.30
N LYS A 48 -12.23 -7.66 -0.53
CA LYS A 48 -13.04 -7.11 0.55
C LYS A 48 -13.62 -8.23 1.42
N ASP A 49 -14.14 -9.31 0.85
CA ASP A 49 -14.74 -10.42 1.60
C ASP A 49 -13.69 -11.23 2.41
N ILE A 50 -12.54 -11.53 1.80
CA ILE A 50 -11.41 -12.23 2.45
C ILE A 50 -10.95 -11.46 3.69
N TYR A 51 -10.82 -10.13 3.59
CA TYR A 51 -10.31 -9.28 4.67
C TYR A 51 -11.39 -8.64 5.54
N ALA A 52 -12.66 -8.62 5.12
CA ALA A 52 -13.78 -8.09 5.93
C ALA A 52 -14.03 -8.94 7.18
N ASN A 53 -13.67 -10.22 7.14
CA ASN A 53 -13.77 -11.12 8.28
C ASN A 53 -12.57 -11.02 9.24
N ASP A 54 -11.48 -10.35 8.84
CA ASP A 54 -10.31 -10.19 9.68
C ASP A 54 -10.49 -8.99 10.63
N SER A 55 -10.72 -9.25 11.91
CA SER A 55 -10.97 -8.20 12.91
C SER A 55 -9.76 -7.28 13.16
N ASN A 56 -8.57 -7.65 12.68
CA ASN A 56 -7.35 -6.85 12.80
C ASN A 56 -7.04 -6.04 11.53
N ALA A 57 -7.84 -6.20 10.46
CA ALA A 57 -7.64 -5.50 9.19
C ALA A 57 -8.75 -4.47 8.96
N THR A 58 -8.38 -3.20 8.85
CA THR A 58 -9.33 -2.13 8.50
C THR A 58 -9.40 -2.03 6.98
N VAL A 59 -10.51 -2.47 6.40
CA VAL A 59 -10.78 -2.35 4.97
C VAL A 59 -11.47 -1.02 4.68
N ASN A 60 -10.96 -0.28 3.69
CA ASN A 60 -11.48 1.01 3.24
C ASN A 60 -11.64 0.97 1.71
N ASP A 61 -12.87 1.22 1.24
CA ASP A 61 -13.26 1.13 -0.17
C ASP A 61 -13.53 2.48 -0.87
N ILE A 62 -12.96 3.58 -0.36
CA ILE A 62 -13.23 4.94 -0.89
C ILE A 62 -12.55 5.22 -2.25
N ASP A 63 -11.26 4.86 -2.43
CA ASP A 63 -10.49 5.07 -3.67
C ASP A 63 -9.73 3.77 -4.02
N GLY A 64 -10.49 2.74 -4.40
CA GLY A 64 -10.00 1.37 -4.55
C GLY A 64 -10.26 0.54 -3.27
N VAL A 65 -9.38 -0.40 -2.94
CA VAL A 65 -9.44 -1.17 -1.69
C VAL A 65 -8.13 -0.99 -0.93
N LYS A 66 -8.20 -0.32 0.21
CA LYS A 66 -7.09 -0.20 1.16
C LYS A 66 -7.36 -1.09 2.36
N ILE A 67 -6.37 -1.87 2.77
CA ILE A 67 -6.42 -2.74 3.93
C ILE A 67 -5.28 -2.33 4.85
N ASP A 68 -5.61 -1.77 5.99
CA ASP A 68 -4.65 -1.41 7.04
C ASP A 68 -4.59 -2.54 8.08
N PHE A 69 -3.43 -3.18 8.20
CA PHE A 69 -3.08 -4.11 9.27
C PHE A 69 -2.28 -3.37 10.37
N PRO A 70 -2.05 -3.98 11.54
CA PRO A 70 -1.33 -3.32 12.64
C PRO A 70 0.12 -2.94 12.29
N ASP A 71 0.79 -3.77 11.48
CA ASP A 71 2.21 -3.64 11.15
C ASP A 71 2.48 -3.36 9.66
N SER A 72 1.43 -3.36 8.83
CA SER A 72 1.53 -3.21 7.38
C SER A 72 0.23 -2.70 6.78
N TRP A 73 0.26 -2.20 5.56
CA TRP A 73 -0.96 -1.89 4.83
C TRP A 73 -0.80 -2.20 3.35
N VAL A 74 -1.90 -2.49 2.69
CA VAL A 74 -1.95 -2.67 1.23
C VAL A 74 -3.04 -1.79 0.65
N HIS A 75 -2.77 -1.16 -0.48
CA HIS A 75 -3.71 -0.31 -1.20
C HIS A 75 -3.73 -0.71 -2.66
N LEU A 76 -4.86 -1.28 -3.07
CA LEU A 76 -5.18 -1.55 -4.45
C LEU A 76 -5.96 -0.39 -5.03
N ARG A 77 -5.49 0.12 -6.15
CA ARG A 77 -6.15 1.18 -6.88
C ARG A 77 -6.36 0.77 -8.33
N LYS A 78 -7.62 0.78 -8.77
CA LYS A 78 -7.94 0.66 -10.20
C LYS A 78 -7.53 1.94 -10.93
N SER A 79 -6.85 1.80 -12.06
CA SER A 79 -6.57 2.95 -12.91
C SER A 79 -7.83 3.29 -13.71
N ASN A 80 -8.26 4.55 -13.67
CA ASN A 80 -9.46 4.98 -14.40
C ASN A 80 -9.24 5.05 -15.92
N THR A 81 -7.99 5.14 -16.36
CA THR A 81 -7.62 5.39 -17.77
C THR A 81 -6.96 4.20 -18.45
N GLU A 82 -6.56 3.17 -17.70
CA GLU A 82 -5.80 2.02 -18.19
C GLU A 82 -6.32 0.75 -17.49
N PRO A 83 -6.37 -0.42 -18.15
CA PRO A 83 -6.77 -1.68 -17.53
C PRO A 83 -5.64 -2.24 -16.65
N ILE A 84 -5.29 -1.50 -15.60
CA ILE A 84 -4.23 -1.88 -14.66
C ILE A 84 -4.70 -1.62 -13.22
N ILE A 85 -4.31 -2.52 -12.32
CA ILE A 85 -4.40 -2.30 -10.87
C ILE A 85 -3.00 -1.97 -10.35
N ARG A 86 -2.90 -0.87 -9.62
CA ARG A 86 -1.70 -0.49 -8.88
C ARG A 86 -1.85 -1.03 -7.46
N VAL A 87 -0.93 -1.88 -7.02
CA VAL A 87 -0.89 -2.44 -5.68
C VAL A 87 0.29 -1.84 -4.93
N TYR A 88 -0.01 -1.06 -3.90
CA TYR A 88 0.98 -0.52 -2.98
C TYR A 88 0.93 -1.33 -1.71
N SER A 89 2.04 -1.85 -1.24
CA SER A 89 2.11 -2.52 0.06
C SER A 89 3.26 -1.95 0.86
N GLU A 90 3.01 -1.62 2.11
CA GLU A 90 4.02 -1.12 3.04
C GLU A 90 4.10 -2.08 4.22
N ALA A 91 5.32 -2.48 4.55
CA ALA A 91 5.58 -3.33 5.71
C ALA A 91 6.94 -3.00 6.33
N ALA A 92 7.21 -3.58 7.48
CA ALA A 92 8.49 -3.45 8.17
C ALA A 92 9.68 -3.96 7.32
N THR A 93 9.45 -4.93 6.44
CA THR A 93 10.48 -5.50 5.54
C THR A 93 10.00 -5.59 4.10
N ILE A 94 10.95 -5.56 3.15
CA ILE A 94 10.70 -5.77 1.72
C ILE A 94 10.02 -7.13 1.49
N GLU A 95 10.49 -8.19 2.14
CA GLU A 95 9.93 -9.54 1.98
C GLU A 95 8.46 -9.62 2.38
N GLN A 96 8.07 -8.94 3.48
CA GLN A 96 6.66 -8.90 3.90
C GLN A 96 5.80 -8.10 2.94
N ALA A 97 6.30 -6.95 2.47
CA ALA A 97 5.60 -6.13 1.48
C ALA A 97 5.43 -6.91 0.16
N ASP A 98 6.49 -7.56 -0.32
CA ASP A 98 6.45 -8.36 -1.55
C ASP A 98 5.52 -9.58 -1.40
N ALA A 99 5.56 -10.28 -0.26
CA ALA A 99 4.65 -11.39 0.02
C ALA A 99 3.17 -10.95 0.06
N LEU A 100 2.87 -9.77 0.63
CA LEU A 100 1.53 -9.20 0.62
C LEU A 100 1.09 -8.85 -0.81
N ALA A 101 1.94 -8.15 -1.56
CA ALA A 101 1.65 -7.81 -2.95
C ALA A 101 1.44 -9.07 -3.79
N LYS A 102 2.26 -10.11 -3.60
CA LYS A 102 2.16 -11.39 -4.32
C LYS A 102 0.89 -12.16 -3.98
N LYS A 103 0.47 -12.20 -2.71
CA LYS A 103 -0.83 -12.78 -2.31
C LYS A 103 -1.99 -12.10 -3.04
N ILE A 104 -1.96 -10.78 -3.12
CA ILE A 104 -2.98 -10.02 -3.82
C ILE A 104 -2.95 -10.32 -5.32
N THR A 105 -1.77 -10.35 -5.95
CA THR A 105 -1.63 -10.72 -7.36
C THR A 105 -2.16 -12.13 -7.64
N ASP A 106 -1.95 -13.08 -6.72
CA ASP A 106 -2.45 -14.45 -6.85
C ASP A 106 -3.98 -14.53 -6.80
N ILE A 107 -4.64 -13.71 -5.98
CA ILE A 107 -6.12 -13.63 -5.90
C ILE A 107 -6.72 -13.03 -7.18
N VAL A 108 -5.95 -12.21 -7.91
CA VAL A 108 -6.39 -11.54 -9.14
C VAL A 108 -6.30 -12.46 -10.38
N ASN A 109 -5.49 -13.52 -10.32
CA ASN A 109 -5.12 -14.36 -11.47
C ASN A 109 -6.00 -15.60 -11.65
#